data_AF-A0A832GYC2-F1
#
_entry.id   AF-A0A832GYC2-F1
#
_cell.length_a   1.000
_cell.length_b   1.000
_cell.length_c   1.000
_cell.angle_alpha   90.00
_cell.angle_beta   90.00
_cell.angle_gamma   90.00
#
_symmetry.space_group_name_H-M   'P 1'
#
loop_
_entity.id
_entity.type
_entity.pdbx_description
1 polymer ?
#
loop_
_entity_poly.entity_id
_entity_poly.type
_entity_poly.pdbx_seq_one_letter_code
_entity_poly.pdbx_strand_id
1 'polypeptide(L)'
;MLLSRDGVYSGHRALIRMKRAVYASFAGGADLRKTLLQVSRGMKILGGRVEPSQLVELALNVSRKKARHRGRRKMMGASMAIDYTLPKGPYFKIHFPATIRRSAAMRTFPLIKWDAVRAKLLTGRSKVSLILVLDSSASMMYSVRGILTALRAVEREARRYRDRVALIVCKGFGAIVAQHPSTNFNLVLSKISRVGLDDFTPLASGMYLGLNMALTERRRGYEPVLVIVSDGNANIPLEKYRKVGRLVFDPAVQSVLDVATQIAKCGIETVVVNTKHREPTTEVGDVMMSGTELLIRVAKITKGSYVGIVS
;
A
#
# COMPACT_ATOMS: atom_id res chain seq x y z
N MET A 1 6.40 -15.84 20.83
CA MET A 1 5.83 -15.60 19.49
C MET A 1 5.32 -16.95 19.00
N LEU A 2 4.13 -17.36 19.45
CA LEU A 2 3.63 -18.72 19.24
C LEU A 2 2.96 -18.82 17.86
N LEU A 3 3.65 -19.50 16.95
CA LEU A 3 3.12 -20.09 15.73
C LEU A 3 2.38 -21.38 16.11
N SER A 4 1.06 -21.32 16.26
CA SER A 4 0.14 -22.45 16.02
C SER A 4 -1.26 -22.11 16.52
N ARG A 5 -2.19 -21.96 15.57
CA ARG A 5 -3.44 -22.70 15.43
C ARG A 5 -3.91 -22.41 14.02
N ASP A 6 -3.87 -23.44 13.17
CA ASP A 6 -4.29 -23.42 11.77
C ASP A 6 -5.80 -23.12 11.65
N GLY A 7 -6.16 -21.85 11.84
CA GLY A 7 -7.51 -21.35 11.67
C GLY A 7 -7.59 -20.40 10.48
N VAL A 8 -8.29 -20.83 9.42
CA VAL A 8 -8.96 -20.03 8.36
C VAL A 8 -8.10 -19.18 7.42
N TYR A 9 -6.89 -18.81 7.81
CA TYR A 9 -5.97 -18.05 6.96
C TYR A 9 -5.21 -18.96 5.98
N SER A 10 -5.88 -19.88 5.28
CA SER A 10 -5.21 -20.87 4.39
C SER A 10 -4.50 -20.21 3.20
N GLY A 11 -3.29 -20.71 2.90
CA GLY A 11 -2.45 -20.43 1.73
C GLY A 11 -1.23 -19.53 2.00
N HIS A 12 0.00 -20.08 1.83
CA HIS A 12 1.34 -19.45 1.85
C HIS A 12 1.45 -18.06 2.53
N ARG A 13 1.46 -18.02 3.87
CA ARG A 13 1.42 -16.77 4.65
C ARG A 13 2.54 -16.66 5.68
N ALA A 14 3.11 -15.47 5.81
CA ALA A 14 3.73 -15.06 7.07
C ALA A 14 2.64 -14.43 7.94
N LEU A 15 2.41 -15.01 9.11
CA LEU A 15 1.41 -14.58 10.07
C LEU A 15 2.11 -14.12 11.36
N ILE A 16 1.76 -12.93 11.83
CA ILE A 16 2.15 -12.45 13.15
C ILE A 16 0.86 -12.21 13.92
N ARG A 17 0.68 -12.96 15.01
CA ARG A 17 -0.48 -12.83 15.88
C ARG A 17 -0.05 -12.24 17.22
N MET A 18 -0.80 -11.25 17.68
CA MET A 18 -0.63 -10.58 18.97
C MET A 18 -1.97 -10.54 19.70
N LYS A 19 -1.97 -10.22 20.99
CA LYS A 19 -3.19 -10.18 21.82
C LYS A 19 -4.26 -9.22 21.27
N ARG A 20 -3.84 -8.12 20.62
CA ARG A 20 -4.72 -7.04 20.15
C ARG A 20 -4.67 -6.79 18.65
N ALA A 21 -3.89 -7.57 17.89
CA ALA A 21 -3.75 -7.37 16.46
C ALA A 21 -3.21 -8.61 15.74
N VAL A 22 -3.55 -8.73 14.46
CA VAL A 22 -3.14 -9.82 13.57
C VAL A 22 -2.55 -9.19 12.31
N TYR A 23 -1.42 -9.71 11.85
CA TYR A 23 -0.85 -9.39 10.55
C TYR A 23 -0.73 -10.66 9.72
N ALA A 24 -1.13 -10.57 8.46
CA ALA A 24 -0.98 -11.63 7.50
C ALA A 24 -0.55 -11.06 6.14
N SER A 25 0.41 -11.71 5.47
CA SER A 25 0.83 -11.31 4.12
C SER A 25 0.59 -12.41 3.11
N PHE A 26 0.08 -12.03 1.93
CA PHE A 26 -0.38 -12.96 0.90
C PHE A 26 0.48 -12.94 -0.37
N ALA A 27 1.68 -12.38 -0.27
CA ALA A 27 2.70 -12.53 -1.31
C ALA A 27 3.62 -13.72 -0.99
N GLY A 28 4.06 -14.45 -2.03
CA GLY A 28 4.77 -15.74 -1.95
C GLY A 28 5.92 -15.84 -0.92
N GLY A 29 6.07 -17.05 -0.36
CA GLY A 29 6.55 -17.29 1.01
C GLY A 29 8.06 -17.30 1.31
N ALA A 30 8.96 -17.32 0.32
CA ALA A 30 10.41 -17.41 0.61
C ALA A 30 11.05 -16.02 0.83
N ASP A 31 10.82 -15.09 -0.10
CA ASP A 31 11.39 -13.74 -0.07
C ASP A 31 10.71 -12.86 1.00
N LEU A 32 9.51 -13.24 1.42
CA LEU A 32 8.72 -12.50 2.39
C LEU A 32 9.25 -12.65 3.82
N ARG A 33 9.70 -13.83 4.25
CA ARG A 33 10.33 -14.01 5.58
C ARG A 33 11.61 -13.19 5.69
N LYS A 34 12.44 -13.22 4.64
CA LYS A 34 13.67 -12.43 4.55
C LYS A 34 13.36 -10.92 4.57
N THR A 35 12.38 -10.50 3.78
CA THR A 35 11.92 -9.10 3.75
C THR A 35 11.37 -8.67 5.10
N LEU A 36 10.56 -9.50 5.75
CA LEU A 36 9.95 -9.22 7.03
C LEU A 36 11.00 -9.14 8.14
N LEU A 37 11.97 -10.06 8.18
CA LEU A 37 13.11 -10.02 9.09
C LEU A 37 13.97 -8.76 8.88
N GLN A 38 14.21 -8.38 7.62
CA GLN A 38 14.95 -7.16 7.30
C GLN A 38 14.20 -5.90 7.70
N VAL A 39 12.88 -5.85 7.51
CA VAL A 39 12.04 -4.70 7.87
C VAL A 39 11.81 -4.62 9.37
N SER A 40 11.72 -5.76 10.07
CA SER A 40 11.58 -5.80 11.53
C SER A 40 12.90 -5.47 12.24
N ARG A 41 14.07 -5.71 11.62
CA ARG A 41 15.38 -5.29 12.13
C ARG A 41 15.42 -3.76 12.18
N GLY A 42 15.30 -3.20 13.38
CA GLY A 42 15.25 -1.75 13.64
C GLY A 42 13.89 -1.25 14.13
N MET A 43 12.84 -2.07 14.04
CA MET A 43 11.61 -1.82 14.80
C MET A 43 11.80 -2.41 16.20
N LYS A 44 11.37 -1.70 17.25
CA LYS A 44 11.25 -2.25 18.63
C LYS A 44 10.09 -3.26 18.71
N ILE A 45 10.08 -4.24 17.80
CA ILE A 45 9.13 -5.36 17.75
C ILE A 45 9.68 -6.56 18.53
N LEU A 46 11.00 -6.59 18.76
CA LEU A 46 11.68 -7.65 19.50
C LEU A 46 11.85 -7.21 20.97
N GLY A 47 10.91 -7.62 21.82
CA GLY A 47 11.11 -7.63 23.28
C GLY A 47 10.08 -6.91 24.16
N GLY A 48 9.03 -6.28 23.62
CA GLY A 48 8.02 -5.54 24.40
C GLY A 48 6.56 -5.78 23.98
N ARG A 49 5.60 -5.17 24.70
CA ARG A 49 4.19 -5.09 24.27
C ARG A 49 4.13 -4.36 22.92
N VAL A 50 3.91 -5.10 21.84
CA VAL A 50 3.85 -4.54 20.50
C VAL A 50 2.48 -3.90 20.28
N GLU A 51 2.49 -2.62 19.91
CA GLU A 51 1.28 -1.84 19.64
C GLU A 51 0.73 -2.16 18.24
N PRO A 52 -0.61 -2.17 18.04
CA PRO A 52 -1.21 -2.43 16.73
C PRO A 52 -0.71 -1.52 15.60
N SER A 53 -0.31 -0.29 15.91
CA SER A 53 0.30 0.66 14.96
C SER A 53 1.60 0.13 14.36
N GLN A 54 2.40 -0.62 15.12
CA GLN A 54 3.66 -1.19 14.65
C GLN A 54 3.44 -2.28 13.60
N LEU A 55 2.32 -3.02 13.65
CA LEU A 55 1.95 -3.96 12.59
C LEU A 55 1.49 -3.25 11.31
N VAL A 56 0.79 -2.12 11.44
CA VAL A 56 0.45 -1.27 10.28
C VAL A 56 1.73 -0.70 9.65
N GLU A 57 2.67 -0.21 10.46
CA GLU A 57 4.00 0.25 10.00
C GLU A 57 4.77 -0.85 9.28
N LEU A 58 4.77 -2.07 9.82
CA LEU A 58 5.38 -3.23 9.18
C LEU A 58 4.73 -3.52 7.83
N ALA A 59 3.40 -3.56 7.77
CA ALA A 59 2.65 -3.81 6.54
C ALA A 59 2.91 -2.75 5.46
N LEU A 60 2.96 -1.48 5.86
CA LEU A 60 3.34 -0.36 4.99
C LEU A 60 4.77 -0.55 4.48
N ASN A 61 5.74 -0.82 5.35
CA ASN A 61 7.13 -0.97 4.94
C ASN A 61 7.36 -2.14 4.00
N VAL A 62 6.72 -3.29 4.25
CA VAL A 62 6.76 -4.45 3.35
C VAL A 62 6.19 -4.08 1.98
N SER A 63 5.02 -3.44 1.95
CA SER A 63 4.36 -3.02 0.71
C SER A 63 5.19 -1.98 -0.04
N ARG A 64 5.70 -0.97 0.64
CA ARG A 64 6.55 0.09 0.06
C ARG A 64 7.82 -0.46 -0.55
N LYS A 65 8.48 -1.42 0.13
CA LYS A 65 9.66 -2.08 -0.41
C LYS A 65 9.32 -2.88 -1.68
N LYS A 66 8.21 -3.61 -1.69
CA LYS A 66 7.72 -4.31 -2.90
C LYS A 66 7.36 -3.36 -4.03
N ALA A 67 6.63 -2.28 -3.74
CA ALA A 67 6.27 -1.26 -4.73
C ALA A 67 7.52 -0.65 -5.37
N ARG A 68 8.55 -0.34 -4.56
CA ARG A 68 9.86 0.14 -5.05
C ARG A 68 10.60 -0.89 -5.91
N HIS A 69 10.54 -2.17 -5.57
CA HIS A 69 11.16 -3.24 -6.37
C HIS A 69 10.40 -3.50 -7.68
N ARG A 70 9.07 -3.43 -7.68
CA ARG A 70 8.22 -3.62 -8.85
C ARG A 70 8.21 -2.42 -9.79
N GLY A 71 8.53 -1.24 -9.27
CA GLY A 71 8.70 -0.02 -10.04
C GLY A 71 9.69 -0.19 -11.18
N ARG A 72 9.18 -0.50 -12.38
CA ARG A 72 9.96 -0.71 -13.61
C ARG A 72 10.81 0.51 -13.97
N ARG A 73 10.51 1.67 -13.39
CA ARG A 73 11.42 2.80 -13.41
C ARG A 73 12.36 2.66 -12.21
N LYS A 74 13.54 2.06 -12.46
CA LYS A 74 14.79 2.65 -11.95
C LYS A 74 14.85 4.07 -12.51
N MET A 75 14.01 4.95 -11.99
CA MET A 75 13.88 6.29 -12.53
C MET A 75 15.19 6.98 -12.20
N MET A 76 15.73 7.69 -13.19
CA MET A 76 16.85 8.63 -13.09
C MET A 76 16.45 9.77 -12.12
N GLY A 77 16.27 9.44 -10.85
CA GLY A 77 16.07 10.40 -9.79
C GLY A 77 17.34 11.22 -9.62
N ALA A 78 17.18 12.51 -9.35
CA ALA A 78 18.27 13.48 -9.32
C ALA A 78 19.32 13.29 -8.20
N SER A 79 19.26 12.25 -7.37
CA SER A 79 19.74 12.43 -5.99
C SER A 79 21.04 11.70 -5.62
N MET A 80 21.53 10.70 -6.38
CA MET A 80 22.86 10.15 -6.12
C MET A 80 23.41 9.38 -7.32
N ALA A 81 24.58 9.78 -7.83
CA ALA A 81 25.36 8.93 -8.72
C ALA A 81 25.98 7.82 -7.86
N ILE A 82 25.56 6.57 -8.09
CA ILE A 82 26.14 5.40 -7.40
C ILE A 82 27.36 4.88 -8.14
N ASP A 83 27.37 5.04 -9.46
CA ASP A 83 28.43 4.54 -10.32
C ASP A 83 28.36 5.28 -11.67
N TYR A 84 29.07 4.77 -12.67
CA TYR A 84 29.03 5.22 -14.05
C TYR A 84 28.75 4.07 -15.02
N THR A 85 28.26 4.43 -16.21
CA THR A 85 28.00 3.47 -17.30
C THR A 85 28.31 4.12 -18.65
N LEU A 86 28.29 3.34 -19.73
CA LEU A 86 28.39 3.87 -21.07
C LEU A 86 27.11 4.64 -21.45
N PRO A 87 27.21 5.78 -22.15
CA PRO A 87 26.04 6.49 -22.66
C PRO A 87 25.20 5.58 -23.57
N LYS A 88 23.89 5.49 -23.32
CA LYS A 88 22.96 4.64 -24.09
C LYS A 88 22.01 5.42 -25.01
N GLY A 89 22.14 6.74 -25.06
CA GLY A 89 21.25 7.61 -25.82
C GLY A 89 21.78 9.04 -25.93
N PRO A 90 21.08 9.91 -26.67
CA PRO A 90 21.57 11.25 -27.00
C PRO A 90 21.59 12.21 -25.80
N TYR A 91 20.76 11.98 -24.79
CA TYR A 91 20.67 12.84 -23.60
C TYR A 91 20.95 12.04 -22.32
N PHE A 92 21.97 12.43 -21.57
CA PHE A 92 22.34 11.81 -20.30
C PHE A 92 23.13 12.79 -19.41
N LYS A 93 23.24 12.49 -18.12
CA LYS A 93 24.08 13.28 -17.19
C LYS A 93 25.50 12.75 -17.19
N ILE A 94 26.48 13.61 -17.45
CA ILE A 94 27.90 13.23 -17.49
C ILE A 94 28.42 12.93 -16.07
N HIS A 95 29.17 11.85 -15.93
CA HIS A 95 29.94 11.52 -14.72
C HIS A 95 31.35 12.11 -14.84
N PHE A 96 31.54 13.36 -14.46
CA PHE A 96 32.79 14.11 -14.65
C PHE A 96 34.04 13.37 -14.15
N PRO A 97 34.13 12.88 -12.89
CA PRO A 97 35.36 12.20 -12.43
C PRO A 97 35.74 10.97 -13.26
N ALA A 98 34.78 10.10 -13.57
CA ALA A 98 35.02 8.91 -14.40
C ALA A 98 35.40 9.26 -15.84
N THR A 99 34.80 10.31 -16.41
CA THR A 99 35.12 10.80 -17.76
C THR A 99 36.53 11.37 -17.82
N ILE A 100 36.92 12.18 -16.83
CA ILE A 100 38.28 12.75 -16.72
C ILE A 100 39.29 11.62 -16.52
N ARG A 101 39.05 10.70 -15.58
CA ARG A 101 39.93 9.54 -15.35
C ARG A 101 40.10 8.69 -16.61
N ARG A 102 39.02 8.48 -17.38
CA ARG A 102 39.10 7.73 -18.64
C ARG A 102 39.88 8.50 -19.71
N SER A 103 39.67 9.81 -19.85
CA SER A 103 40.44 10.63 -20.80
C SER A 103 41.94 10.66 -20.45
N ALA A 104 42.27 10.76 -19.17
CA ALA A 104 43.65 10.68 -18.69
C ALA A 104 44.27 9.30 -18.97
N ALA A 105 43.54 8.21 -18.71
CA ALA A 105 44.00 6.85 -19.02
C ALA A 105 44.20 6.61 -20.53
N MET A 106 43.45 7.31 -21.38
CA MET A 106 43.63 7.27 -22.84
C MET A 106 44.67 8.27 -23.37
N ARG A 107 45.36 9.01 -22.48
CA ARG A 107 46.33 10.06 -22.82
C ARG A 107 45.79 11.15 -23.75
N THR A 108 44.49 11.44 -23.66
CA THR A 108 43.84 12.48 -24.46
C THR A 108 43.53 13.75 -23.67
N PHE A 109 43.63 13.71 -22.34
CA PHE A 109 43.35 14.88 -21.49
C PHE A 109 44.32 16.04 -21.79
N PRO A 110 43.85 17.30 -21.94
CA PRO A 110 42.53 17.83 -21.57
C PRO A 110 41.41 17.66 -22.61
N LEU A 111 41.71 17.13 -23.80
CA LEU A 111 40.71 16.85 -24.83
C LEU A 111 39.83 15.66 -24.42
N ILE A 112 38.52 15.87 -24.33
CA ILE A 112 37.55 14.82 -24.00
C ILE A 112 36.98 14.24 -25.30
N LYS A 113 37.46 13.05 -25.69
CA LYS A 113 36.87 12.27 -26.80
C LYS A 113 35.58 11.58 -26.37
N TRP A 114 34.71 11.29 -27.33
CA TRP A 114 33.43 10.59 -27.09
C TRP A 114 33.62 9.25 -26.36
N ASP A 115 34.66 8.49 -26.70
CA ASP A 115 34.98 7.19 -26.06
C ASP A 115 35.36 7.33 -24.57
N ALA A 116 35.76 8.53 -24.14
CA ALA A 116 36.06 8.83 -22.74
C ALA A 116 34.79 9.08 -21.92
N VAL A 117 33.69 9.47 -22.57
CA VAL A 117 32.49 9.97 -21.89
C VAL A 117 31.81 8.85 -21.11
N ARG A 118 31.50 9.13 -19.85
CA ARG A 118 30.74 8.23 -18.98
C ARG A 118 29.46 8.89 -18.50
N ALA A 119 28.35 8.15 -18.56
CA ALA A 119 27.08 8.59 -18.03
C ALA A 119 26.97 8.25 -16.54
N LYS A 120 26.35 9.12 -15.74
CA LYS A 120 26.04 8.84 -14.33
C LYS A 120 25.06 7.68 -14.25
N LEU A 121 25.43 6.63 -13.51
CA LEU A 121 24.48 5.63 -13.04
C LEU A 121 23.78 6.24 -11.81
N LEU A 122 22.58 6.76 -12.04
CA LEU A 122 21.77 7.35 -10.98
C LEU A 122 20.91 6.26 -10.35
N THR A 123 20.95 6.17 -9.02
CA THR A 123 19.90 5.47 -8.28
C THR A 123 18.90 6.51 -7.79
N GLY A 124 17.65 6.38 -8.22
CA GLY A 124 16.52 7.05 -7.61
C GLY A 124 15.76 6.04 -6.77
N ARG A 125 15.53 6.32 -5.48
CA ARG A 125 14.44 5.67 -4.76
C ARG A 125 13.15 6.18 -5.40
N SER A 126 12.35 5.31 -6.01
CA SER A 126 11.04 5.71 -6.50
C SER A 126 10.23 6.30 -5.34
N LYS A 127 9.76 7.53 -5.54
CA LYS A 127 8.97 8.25 -4.53
C LYS A 127 7.65 7.49 -4.37
N VAL A 128 7.26 7.19 -3.13
CA VAL A 128 6.01 6.45 -2.89
C VAL A 128 4.86 7.45 -2.76
N SER A 129 3.68 7.06 -3.25
CA SER A 129 2.42 7.75 -2.97
C SER A 129 1.49 6.80 -2.24
N LEU A 130 1.19 7.08 -0.98
CA LEU A 130 0.21 6.35 -0.18
C LEU A 130 -1.19 6.91 -0.50
N ILE A 131 -2.11 6.04 -0.89
CA ILE A 131 -3.50 6.42 -1.18
C ILE A 131 -4.38 5.77 -0.13
N LEU A 132 -4.83 6.57 0.84
CA LEU A 132 -5.71 6.13 1.91
C LEU A 132 -7.15 6.11 1.39
N VAL A 133 -7.80 4.96 1.48
CA VAL A 133 -9.25 4.81 1.31
C VAL A 133 -9.82 4.55 2.69
N LEU A 134 -10.51 5.54 3.24
CA LEU A 134 -11.14 5.49 4.54
C LEU A 134 -12.64 5.26 4.38
N ASP A 135 -13.13 4.23 5.04
CA ASP A 135 -14.54 4.00 5.22
C ASP A 135 -15.12 4.91 6.31
N SER A 136 -16.22 5.62 6.02
CA SER A 136 -16.89 6.51 6.98
C SER A 136 -18.30 6.04 7.35
N SER A 137 -18.56 4.73 7.28
CA SER A 137 -19.80 4.14 7.74
C SER A 137 -20.06 4.41 9.24
N ALA A 138 -21.31 4.43 9.67
CA ALA A 138 -21.69 4.69 11.07
C ALA A 138 -21.04 3.70 12.05
N SER A 139 -20.85 2.44 11.64
CA SER A 139 -20.15 1.42 12.44
C SER A 139 -18.68 1.74 12.71
N MET A 140 -18.07 2.62 11.90
CA MET A 140 -16.71 3.13 12.11
C MET A 140 -16.59 4.05 13.32
N MET A 141 -17.70 4.57 13.87
CA MET A 141 -17.69 5.34 15.13
C MET A 141 -17.07 4.55 16.29
N TYR A 142 -17.38 3.25 16.39
CA TYR A 142 -16.83 2.36 17.41
C TYR A 142 -15.39 1.94 17.10
N SER A 143 -14.92 2.21 15.88
CA SER A 143 -13.60 1.87 15.36
C SER A 143 -12.61 3.03 15.35
N VAL A 144 -12.95 4.19 15.93
CA VAL A 144 -12.11 5.41 15.94
C VAL A 144 -10.69 5.12 16.42
N ARG A 145 -10.51 4.29 17.45
CA ARG A 145 -9.18 3.88 17.93
C ARG A 145 -8.37 3.13 16.87
N GLY A 146 -9.02 2.25 16.10
CA GLY A 146 -8.40 1.50 15.01
C GLY A 146 -8.01 2.43 13.85
N ILE A 147 -8.87 3.38 13.51
CA ILE A 147 -8.60 4.41 12.49
C ILE A 147 -7.40 5.27 12.90
N LEU A 148 -7.41 5.82 14.12
CA LEU A 148 -6.31 6.64 14.63
C LEU A 148 -4.98 5.87 14.68
N THR A 149 -5.04 4.60 15.05
CA THR A 149 -3.87 3.69 15.00
C THR A 149 -3.30 3.60 13.59
N ALA A 150 -4.17 3.35 12.60
CA ALA A 150 -3.75 3.25 11.20
C ALA A 150 -3.18 4.58 10.67
N LEU A 151 -3.85 5.69 10.98
CA LEU A 151 -3.43 7.02 10.55
C LEU A 151 -2.09 7.43 11.16
N ARG A 152 -1.86 7.18 12.46
CA ARG A 152 -0.57 7.47 13.11
C ARG A 152 0.58 6.66 12.50
N ALA A 153 0.32 5.40 12.15
CA ALA A 153 1.29 4.55 11.46
C ALA A 153 1.62 5.13 10.07
N VAL A 154 0.60 5.50 9.31
CA VAL A 154 0.78 6.12 7.98
C VAL A 154 1.49 7.46 8.09
N GLU A 155 1.13 8.30 9.05
CA GLU A 155 1.76 9.59 9.31
C GLU A 155 3.25 9.45 9.56
N ARG A 156 3.63 8.57 10.49
CA ARG A 156 5.02 8.34 10.88
C ARG A 156 5.85 7.91 9.68
N GLU A 157 5.33 6.98 8.90
CA GLU A 157 6.00 6.45 7.71
C GLU A 157 6.06 7.47 6.57
N ALA A 158 4.98 8.20 6.33
CA ALA A 158 4.93 9.26 5.32
C ALA A 158 5.92 10.39 5.64
N ARG A 159 5.96 10.85 6.91
CA ARG A 159 6.92 11.88 7.35
C ARG A 159 8.36 11.38 7.27
N ARG A 160 8.65 10.17 7.77
CA ARG A 160 9.99 9.56 7.78
C ARG A 160 10.60 9.48 6.38
N TYR A 161 9.80 9.15 5.37
CA TYR A 161 10.30 8.90 4.02
C TYR A 161 9.89 9.96 2.99
N ARG A 162 9.20 11.02 3.43
CA ARG A 162 8.63 12.07 2.59
C ARG A 162 7.76 11.53 1.45
N ASP A 163 6.93 10.54 1.77
CA ASP A 163 5.96 10.00 0.82
C ASP A 163 4.79 10.98 0.65
N ARG A 164 4.18 10.99 -0.53
CA ARG A 164 2.91 11.71 -0.72
C ARG A 164 1.79 10.89 -0.11
N VAL A 165 0.79 11.56 0.45
CA VAL A 165 -0.41 10.92 0.98
C VAL A 165 -1.64 11.57 0.38
N ALA A 166 -2.54 10.75 -0.14
CA ALA A 166 -3.88 11.14 -0.55
C ALA A 166 -4.91 10.52 0.39
N LEU A 167 -6.07 11.17 0.50
CA LEU A 167 -7.21 10.68 1.26
C LEU A 167 -8.44 10.62 0.36
N ILE A 168 -9.03 9.44 0.31
CA ILE A 168 -10.32 9.13 -0.29
C ILE A 168 -11.23 8.71 0.85
N VAL A 169 -12.44 9.25 0.87
CA VAL A 169 -13.45 8.97 1.89
C VAL A 169 -14.68 8.40 1.19
N CYS A 170 -15.12 7.23 1.65
CA CYS A 170 -16.35 6.59 1.21
C CYS A 170 -17.52 7.24 1.94
N LYS A 171 -18.34 8.04 1.27
CA LYS A 171 -19.43 8.81 1.88
C LYS A 171 -20.71 8.75 1.05
N GLY A 172 -21.88 8.68 1.70
CA GLY A 172 -23.17 8.52 1.04
C GLY A 172 -23.17 7.33 0.08
N PHE A 173 -23.57 7.55 -1.18
CA PHE A 173 -23.63 6.50 -2.21
C PHE A 173 -22.36 6.31 -3.04
N GLY A 174 -21.25 6.97 -2.69
CA GLY A 174 -20.03 6.98 -3.49
C GLY A 174 -18.75 7.29 -2.72
N ALA A 175 -17.71 7.75 -3.40
CA ALA A 175 -16.47 8.13 -2.74
C ALA A 175 -15.95 9.45 -3.28
N ILE A 176 -15.33 10.24 -2.40
CA ILE A 176 -14.79 11.55 -2.73
C ILE A 176 -13.29 11.61 -2.44
N VAL A 177 -12.56 12.40 -3.22
CA VAL A 177 -11.16 12.73 -2.91
C VAL A 177 -11.14 13.88 -1.92
N ALA A 178 -10.96 13.59 -0.63
CA ALA A 178 -10.86 14.60 0.42
C ALA A 178 -9.51 15.35 0.39
N GLN A 179 -8.43 14.66 -0.03
CA GLN A 179 -7.11 15.26 -0.19
C GLN A 179 -6.37 14.60 -1.36
N HIS A 180 -5.96 15.40 -2.34
CA HIS A 180 -5.05 14.95 -3.40
C HIS A 180 -3.65 14.64 -2.83
N PRO A 181 -2.85 13.78 -3.50
CA PRO A 181 -1.57 13.36 -2.94
C PRO A 181 -0.66 14.54 -2.58
N SER A 182 -0.28 14.67 -1.32
CA SER A 182 0.57 15.76 -0.82
C SER A 182 1.59 15.22 0.17
N THR A 183 2.78 15.83 0.23
CA THR A 183 3.77 15.50 1.29
C THR A 183 3.37 16.10 2.64
N ASN A 184 2.45 17.06 2.66
CA ASN A 184 1.94 17.66 3.89
C ASN A 184 0.81 16.81 4.48
N PHE A 185 1.17 15.94 5.42
CA PHE A 185 0.21 15.07 6.09
C PHE A 185 -0.79 15.83 6.99
N ASN A 186 -0.47 17.06 7.43
CA ASN A 186 -1.40 17.85 8.24
C ASN A 186 -2.68 18.20 7.47
N LEU A 187 -2.59 18.31 6.14
CA LEU A 187 -3.76 18.48 5.29
C LEU A 187 -4.69 17.27 5.37
N VAL A 188 -4.14 16.06 5.36
CA VAL A 188 -4.93 14.82 5.52
C VAL A 188 -5.62 14.81 6.89
N LEU A 189 -4.88 15.08 7.98
CA LEU A 189 -5.43 15.10 9.34
C LEU A 189 -6.57 16.12 9.51
N SER A 190 -6.40 17.33 9.01
CA SER A 190 -7.41 18.39 9.08
C SER A 190 -8.68 18.10 8.26
N LYS A 191 -8.56 17.26 7.22
CA LYS A 191 -9.73 16.81 6.44
C LYS A 191 -10.47 15.68 7.16
N ILE A 192 -9.74 14.77 7.82
CA ILE A 192 -10.34 13.65 8.57
C ILE A 192 -11.21 14.13 9.71
N SER A 193 -10.80 15.16 10.45
CA SER A 193 -11.63 15.73 11.53
C SER A 193 -12.96 16.33 11.04
N ARG A 194 -13.09 16.59 9.73
CA ARG A 194 -14.30 17.13 9.08
C ARG A 194 -15.11 16.05 8.35
N VAL A 195 -14.64 14.80 8.35
CA VAL A 195 -15.38 13.67 7.76
C VAL A 195 -16.52 13.31 8.70
N GLY A 196 -17.75 13.63 8.27
CA GLY A 196 -18.96 13.12 8.92
C GLY A 196 -19.10 11.61 8.70
N LEU A 197 -19.74 10.94 9.66
CA LEU A 197 -20.12 9.54 9.57
C LEU A 197 -21.48 9.44 8.87
N ASP A 198 -21.62 8.49 7.95
CA ASP A 198 -22.86 8.22 7.22
C ASP A 198 -23.26 6.73 7.39
N ASP A 199 -24.53 6.38 7.20
CA ASP A 199 -25.00 4.99 7.36
C ASP A 199 -24.57 4.03 6.24
N PHE A 200 -23.90 4.57 5.22
CA PHE A 200 -23.62 3.94 3.96
C PHE A 200 -22.12 3.66 3.75
N THR A 201 -21.81 2.51 3.16
CA THR A 201 -20.46 1.94 3.02
C THR A 201 -20.12 1.61 1.56
N PRO A 202 -19.91 2.62 0.69
CA PRO A 202 -19.54 2.44 -0.71
C PRO A 202 -18.06 2.09 -0.89
N LEU A 203 -17.60 1.03 -0.21
CA LEU A 203 -16.20 0.58 -0.20
C LEU A 203 -15.68 0.29 -1.61
N ALA A 204 -16.49 -0.34 -2.46
CA ALA A 204 -16.12 -0.62 -3.86
C ALA A 204 -15.83 0.66 -4.65
N SER A 205 -16.65 1.71 -4.48
CA SER A 205 -16.46 3.01 -5.11
C SER A 205 -15.16 3.68 -4.64
N GLY A 206 -14.87 3.62 -3.33
CA GLY A 206 -13.63 4.14 -2.76
C GLY A 206 -12.38 3.41 -3.27
N MET A 207 -12.43 2.07 -3.33
CA MET A 207 -11.36 1.26 -3.88
C MET A 207 -11.11 1.56 -5.37
N TYR A 208 -12.19 1.74 -6.15
CA TYR A 208 -12.10 2.03 -7.58
C TYR A 208 -11.51 3.43 -7.84
N LEU A 209 -11.95 4.44 -7.08
CA LEU A 209 -11.37 5.78 -7.13
C LEU A 209 -9.89 5.75 -6.71
N GLY A 210 -9.55 4.95 -5.70
CA GLY A 210 -8.17 4.71 -5.26
C GLY A 210 -7.30 4.08 -6.35
N LEU A 211 -7.82 3.09 -7.08
CA LEU A 211 -7.15 2.49 -8.24
C LEU A 211 -6.87 3.54 -9.33
N ASN A 212 -7.85 4.34 -9.71
CA ASN A 212 -7.69 5.38 -10.73
C ASN A 212 -6.65 6.43 -10.33
N MET A 213 -6.64 6.83 -9.05
CA MET A 213 -5.61 7.72 -8.51
C MET A 213 -4.23 7.06 -8.52
N ALA A 214 -4.14 5.77 -8.16
CA ALA A 214 -2.90 5.02 -8.16
C ALA A 214 -2.28 4.93 -9.56
N LEU A 215 -3.09 4.65 -10.58
CA LEU A 215 -2.65 4.65 -11.98
C LEU A 215 -2.17 6.05 -12.42
N THR A 216 -2.81 7.11 -11.94
CA THR A 216 -2.41 8.49 -12.24
C THR A 216 -1.08 8.87 -11.58
N GLU A 217 -0.88 8.53 -10.31
CA GLU A 217 0.39 8.75 -9.62
C GLU A 217 1.53 7.89 -10.19
N ARG A 218 1.22 6.67 -10.62
CA ARG A 218 2.16 5.81 -11.35
C ARG A 218 2.62 6.45 -12.66
N ARG A 219 1.71 7.04 -13.44
CA ARG A 219 2.08 7.79 -14.65
C ARG A 219 3.02 8.95 -14.34
N ARG A 220 2.77 9.67 -13.24
CA ARG A 220 3.62 10.75 -12.70
C ARG A 220 4.97 10.28 -12.12
N GLY A 221 5.25 8.98 -12.09
CA GLY A 221 6.52 8.41 -11.64
C GLY A 221 6.62 8.15 -10.14
N TYR A 222 5.48 8.12 -9.44
CA TYR A 222 5.40 7.64 -8.06
C TYR A 222 5.06 6.16 -8.04
N GLU A 223 5.51 5.43 -7.04
CA GLU A 223 5.05 4.06 -6.79
C GLU A 223 3.87 4.09 -5.83
N PRO A 224 2.64 3.83 -6.29
CA PRO A 224 1.47 3.93 -5.43
C PRO A 224 1.35 2.70 -4.53
N VAL A 225 0.94 2.94 -3.28
CA VAL A 225 0.47 1.89 -2.35
C VAL A 225 -0.93 2.28 -1.91
N LEU A 226 -1.90 1.40 -2.15
CA LEU A 226 -3.28 1.59 -1.72
C LEU A 226 -3.43 1.07 -0.29
N VAL A 227 -3.94 1.91 0.61
CA VAL A 227 -4.16 1.59 2.02
C VAL A 227 -5.65 1.70 2.30
N ILE A 228 -6.31 0.56 2.49
CA ILE A 228 -7.75 0.47 2.74
C ILE A 228 -7.98 0.34 4.24
N VAL A 229 -8.77 1.23 4.82
CA VAL A 229 -9.13 1.23 6.26
C VAL A 229 -10.65 1.13 6.36
N SER A 230 -11.15 -0.02 6.82
CA SER A 230 -12.59 -0.33 6.89
C SER A 230 -12.85 -1.43 7.93
N ASP A 231 -14.10 -1.58 8.35
CA ASP A 231 -14.58 -2.74 9.11
C ASP A 231 -15.16 -3.86 8.21
N GLY A 232 -15.24 -3.61 6.89
CA GLY A 232 -15.62 -4.57 5.87
C GLY A 232 -17.12 -4.68 5.60
N ASN A 233 -17.95 -3.81 6.17
CA ASN A 233 -19.41 -3.86 5.99
C ASN A 233 -19.87 -3.24 4.66
N ALA A 234 -19.54 -3.85 3.52
CA ALA A 234 -19.91 -3.34 2.20
C ALA A 234 -21.42 -3.50 1.94
N ASN A 235 -22.14 -2.39 1.81
CA ASN A 235 -23.60 -2.38 1.60
C ASN A 235 -24.05 -1.67 0.29
N ILE A 236 -23.14 -0.99 -0.41
CA ILE A 236 -23.45 -0.31 -1.67
C ILE A 236 -22.68 -0.93 -2.84
N PRO A 237 -23.40 -1.50 -3.83
CA PRO A 237 -22.79 -1.96 -5.07
C PRO A 237 -22.37 -0.80 -5.98
N LEU A 238 -21.42 -1.07 -6.88
CA LEU A 238 -21.17 -0.18 -8.02
C LEU A 238 -22.42 -0.09 -8.89
N GLU A 239 -22.60 1.05 -9.57
CA GLU A 239 -23.80 1.33 -10.38
C GLU A 239 -24.11 0.25 -11.42
N LYS A 240 -23.07 -0.35 -12.02
CA LYS A 240 -23.21 -1.48 -12.96
C LYS A 240 -23.90 -2.72 -12.36
N TYR A 241 -23.84 -2.92 -11.04
CA TYR A 241 -24.48 -4.04 -10.35
C TYR A 241 -25.82 -3.68 -9.72
N ARG A 242 -26.16 -2.38 -9.59
CA ARG A 242 -27.50 -1.95 -9.14
C ARG A 242 -28.63 -2.42 -10.04
N LYS A 243 -28.33 -2.69 -11.32
CA LYS A 243 -29.32 -3.09 -12.34
C LYS A 243 -29.40 -4.61 -12.57
N VAL A 244 -28.54 -5.40 -11.93
CA VAL A 244 -28.45 -6.85 -12.16
C VAL A 244 -29.27 -7.57 -11.10
N GLY A 245 -30.49 -7.97 -11.45
CA GLY A 245 -31.50 -8.49 -10.51
C GLY A 245 -31.26 -9.88 -9.93
N ARG A 246 -30.18 -10.60 -10.29
CA ARG A 246 -29.82 -11.90 -9.70
C ARG A 246 -28.29 -12.07 -9.67
N LEU A 247 -27.72 -12.00 -8.48
CA LEU A 247 -26.32 -12.38 -8.21
C LEU A 247 -26.31 -13.48 -7.14
N VAL A 248 -25.34 -14.40 -7.25
CA VAL A 248 -25.13 -15.51 -6.30
C VAL A 248 -24.69 -15.01 -4.91
N PHE A 249 -24.09 -13.81 -4.86
CA PHE A 249 -23.66 -13.12 -3.64
C PHE A 249 -24.27 -11.72 -3.59
N ASP A 250 -24.24 -11.09 -2.41
CA ASP A 250 -24.59 -9.68 -2.25
C ASP A 250 -23.88 -8.81 -3.31
N PRO A 251 -24.62 -8.04 -4.14
CA PRO A 251 -24.05 -7.17 -5.17
C PRO A 251 -22.95 -6.23 -4.65
N ALA A 252 -23.03 -5.77 -3.39
CA ALA A 252 -22.03 -4.92 -2.77
C ALA A 252 -20.71 -5.68 -2.53
N VAL A 253 -20.80 -6.91 -2.04
CA VAL A 253 -19.65 -7.81 -1.85
C VAL A 253 -19.00 -8.12 -3.19
N GLN A 254 -19.78 -8.49 -4.20
CA GLN A 254 -19.26 -8.78 -5.54
C GLN A 254 -18.54 -7.58 -6.14
N SER A 255 -19.10 -6.37 -5.97
CA SER A 255 -18.47 -5.13 -6.42
C SER A 255 -17.07 -4.93 -5.82
N VAL A 256 -16.90 -5.20 -4.53
CA VAL A 256 -15.61 -5.09 -3.84
C VAL A 256 -14.61 -6.11 -4.38
N LEU A 257 -15.01 -7.36 -4.57
CA LEU A 257 -14.16 -8.43 -5.09
C LEU A 257 -13.71 -8.16 -6.54
N ASP A 258 -14.58 -7.61 -7.36
CA ASP A 258 -14.25 -7.25 -8.74
C ASP A 258 -13.23 -6.11 -8.80
N VAL A 259 -13.40 -5.08 -7.98
CA VAL A 259 -12.42 -3.99 -7.88
C VAL A 259 -11.09 -4.52 -7.33
N ALA A 260 -11.10 -5.42 -6.34
CA ALA A 260 -9.89 -6.08 -5.85
C ALA A 260 -9.16 -6.84 -6.97
N THR A 261 -9.90 -7.50 -7.86
CA THR A 261 -9.34 -8.20 -9.02
C THR A 261 -8.72 -7.22 -10.02
N GLN A 262 -9.36 -6.07 -10.26
CA GLN A 262 -8.79 -5.01 -11.10
C GLN A 262 -7.49 -4.43 -10.53
N ILE A 263 -7.46 -4.18 -9.21
CA ILE A 263 -6.27 -3.73 -8.48
C ILE A 263 -5.13 -4.75 -8.64
N ALA A 264 -5.44 -6.05 -8.49
CA ALA A 264 -4.48 -7.14 -8.66
C ALA A 264 -3.93 -7.20 -10.09
N LYS A 265 -4.78 -7.10 -11.12
CA LYS A 265 -4.39 -7.05 -12.54
C LYS A 265 -3.48 -5.86 -12.83
N CYS A 266 -3.74 -4.71 -12.22
CA CYS A 266 -2.89 -3.53 -12.34
C CYS A 266 -1.59 -3.63 -11.53
N GLY A 267 -1.39 -4.69 -10.74
CA GLY A 267 -0.21 -4.87 -9.89
C GLY A 267 -0.03 -3.72 -8.91
N ILE A 268 -1.12 -3.19 -8.36
CA ILE A 268 -1.08 -2.13 -7.34
C ILE A 268 -0.89 -2.80 -5.98
N GLU A 269 0.07 -2.28 -5.24
CA GLU A 269 0.46 -2.79 -3.94
C GLU A 269 -0.59 -2.37 -2.89
N THR A 270 -1.08 -3.30 -2.07
CA THR A 270 -2.20 -3.04 -1.16
C THR A 270 -1.91 -3.41 0.29
N VAL A 271 -2.38 -2.56 1.20
CA VAL A 271 -2.47 -2.81 2.63
C VAL A 271 -3.93 -2.67 3.03
N VAL A 272 -4.49 -3.72 3.62
CA VAL A 272 -5.84 -3.71 4.17
C VAL A 272 -5.75 -3.67 5.69
N VAL A 273 -6.33 -2.64 6.30
CA VAL A 273 -6.41 -2.46 7.74
C VAL A 273 -7.86 -2.64 8.16
N ASN A 274 -8.16 -3.78 8.78
CA ASN A 274 -9.45 -4.07 9.38
C ASN A 274 -9.47 -3.49 10.80
N THR A 275 -10.35 -2.52 11.04
CA THR A 275 -10.45 -1.84 12.34
C THR A 275 -11.25 -2.62 13.38
N LYS A 276 -12.03 -3.62 12.96
CA LYS A 276 -12.91 -4.44 13.80
C LYS A 276 -12.71 -5.93 13.49
N HIS A 277 -11.48 -6.39 13.68
CA HIS A 277 -11.13 -7.77 13.38
C HIS A 277 -11.82 -8.75 14.33
N ARG A 278 -12.58 -9.69 13.75
CA ARG A 278 -13.13 -10.86 14.45
C ARG A 278 -12.51 -12.12 13.89
N GLU A 279 -12.31 -13.14 14.72
CA GLU A 279 -11.88 -14.42 14.18
C GLU A 279 -12.99 -14.95 13.25
N PRO A 280 -12.66 -15.27 11.99
CA PRO A 280 -13.65 -15.82 11.09
C PRO A 280 -14.07 -17.20 11.62
N THR A 281 -15.36 -17.40 11.84
CA THR A 281 -15.94 -18.68 12.22
C THR A 281 -15.90 -19.63 11.04
N THR A 282 -15.37 -20.85 11.24
CA THR A 282 -15.35 -21.93 10.23
C THR A 282 -16.75 -22.47 9.90
N GLU A 283 -17.77 -22.07 10.65
CA GLU A 283 -19.12 -22.61 10.58
C GLU A 283 -20.13 -21.52 10.23
N VAL A 284 -20.18 -21.06 8.98
CA VAL A 284 -21.44 -20.56 8.40
C VAL A 284 -21.39 -20.85 6.90
N GLY A 285 -22.44 -21.52 6.40
CA GLY A 285 -22.62 -21.79 4.98
C GLY A 285 -22.59 -20.54 4.10
N ASP A 286 -22.45 -20.75 2.80
CA ASP A 286 -22.17 -19.82 1.69
C ASP A 286 -23.02 -18.51 1.58
N VAL A 287 -23.86 -18.16 2.56
CA VAL A 287 -24.94 -17.17 2.40
C VAL A 287 -24.61 -15.79 3.00
N MET A 288 -23.74 -15.65 4.01
CA MET A 288 -23.34 -14.33 4.55
C MET A 288 -21.85 -14.25 4.86
N MET A 289 -21.10 -13.53 4.02
CA MET A 289 -19.69 -13.26 4.23
C MET A 289 -19.50 -12.18 5.29
N SER A 290 -18.72 -12.45 6.33
CA SER A 290 -18.41 -11.43 7.33
C SER A 290 -17.51 -10.33 6.75
N GLY A 291 -17.58 -9.11 7.29
CA GLY A 291 -16.71 -8.01 6.84
C GLY A 291 -15.22 -8.33 7.00
N THR A 292 -14.85 -9.10 8.02
CA THR A 292 -13.48 -9.59 8.18
C THR A 292 -13.08 -10.55 7.06
N GLU A 293 -13.93 -11.52 6.71
CA GLU A 293 -13.66 -12.43 5.59
C GLU A 293 -13.55 -11.69 4.26
N LEU A 294 -14.41 -10.70 4.02
CA LEU A 294 -14.35 -9.87 2.83
C LEU A 294 -12.99 -9.16 2.72
N LEU A 295 -12.54 -8.49 3.78
CA LEU A 295 -11.26 -7.79 3.80
C LEU A 295 -10.06 -8.75 3.65
N ILE A 296 -10.14 -9.95 4.22
CA ILE A 296 -9.12 -10.99 4.02
C ILE A 296 -9.13 -11.46 2.56
N ARG A 297 -10.30 -11.66 1.93
CA ARG A 297 -10.42 -12.04 0.51
C ARG A 297 -9.87 -10.94 -0.41
N VAL A 298 -10.17 -9.67 -0.13
CA VAL A 298 -9.59 -8.53 -0.86
C VAL A 298 -8.06 -8.61 -0.82
N ALA A 299 -7.49 -8.73 0.37
CA ALA A 299 -6.04 -8.82 0.53
C ALA A 299 -5.46 -10.08 -0.16
N LYS A 300 -6.16 -11.23 -0.14
CA LYS A 300 -5.80 -12.46 -0.89
C LYS A 300 -5.69 -12.17 -2.38
N ILE A 301 -6.75 -11.63 -2.97
CA ILE A 301 -6.85 -11.35 -4.41
C ILE A 301 -5.74 -10.39 -4.84
N THR A 302 -5.51 -9.33 -4.07
CA THR A 302 -4.47 -8.33 -4.37
C THR A 302 -3.05 -8.83 -4.04
N LYS A 303 -2.90 -10.03 -3.45
CA LYS A 303 -1.62 -10.55 -2.92
C LYS A 303 -0.94 -9.55 -1.98
N GLY A 304 -1.75 -8.83 -1.22
CA GLY A 304 -1.36 -7.71 -0.36
C GLY A 304 -1.05 -8.12 1.07
N SER A 305 -0.96 -7.12 1.94
CA SER A 305 -0.86 -7.30 3.38
C SER A 305 -2.19 -6.98 4.06
N TYR A 306 -2.52 -7.75 5.08
CA TYR A 306 -3.69 -7.59 5.92
C TYR A 306 -3.25 -7.34 7.36
N VAL A 307 -3.86 -6.34 8.00
CA VAL A 307 -3.70 -6.03 9.43
C VAL A 307 -5.10 -5.97 10.05
N GLY A 308 -5.39 -6.86 10.99
CA GLY A 308 -6.60 -6.81 11.80
C GLY A 308 -6.31 -6.22 13.17
N ILE A 309 -7.05 -5.20 13.57
CA ILE A 309 -7.03 -4.65 14.93
C ILE A 309 -8.17 -5.30 15.70
N VAL A 310 -7.83 -5.96 16.80
CA VAL A 310 -8.81 -6.59 17.70
C VAL A 310 -9.24 -5.52 18.70
N SER A 311 -10.52 -5.17 18.65
CA SER A 311 -11.18 -4.22 19.55
C SER A 311 -11.30 -4.78 20.96
#